data_AF-A0A5C6RKZ8-F1
#
_entry.id   AF-A0A5C6RKZ8-F1
#
_cell.length_a   1.000
_cell.length_b   1.000
_cell.length_c   1.000
_cell.angle_alpha   90.00
_cell.angle_beta   90.00
_cell.angle_gamma   90.00
#
_symmetry.space_group_name_H-M   'P 1'
#
loop_
_entity.id
_entity.type
_entity.pdbx_description
1 polymer ?
#
loop_
_entity_poly.entity_id
_entity_poly.type
_entity_poly.pdbx_seq_one_letter_code
_entity_poly.pdbx_strand_id
1 'polypeptide(L)'
;MLLFIRVFLALYGVIAAVTGYIGTTAKYNPAATDPLTDNNHRYVAAIWMATSLAFFFVALNPSETALFRFLMIAVFIGGIVRAAALINYPVTPFLVFLILIELIPTALMLWFHTQLLNSGSL
;
A
#
# COMPACT_ATOMS: atom_id res chain seq x y z
N MET A 1 5.25 -17.28 10.64
CA MET A 1 5.18 -16.61 9.32
C MET A 1 3.76 -16.16 9.01
N LEU A 2 2.76 -17.05 9.12
CA LEU A 2 1.36 -16.70 8.87
C LEU A 2 0.84 -15.52 9.71
N LEU A 3 1.11 -15.52 11.02
CA LEU A 3 0.73 -14.41 11.91
C LEU A 3 1.31 -13.07 11.44
N PHE A 4 2.59 -13.04 11.02
CA PHE A 4 3.23 -11.82 10.52
C PHE A 4 2.55 -11.31 9.25
N ILE A 5 2.20 -12.21 8.32
CA ILE A 5 1.44 -11.84 7.11
C ILE A 5 0.09 -11.22 7.50
N ARG A 6 -0.66 -11.86 8.41
CA ARG A 6 -1.98 -11.35 8.83
C ARG A 6 -1.89 -9.99 9.50
N VAL A 7 -0.96 -9.83 10.44
CA VAL A 7 -0.74 -8.55 11.13
C VAL A 7 -0.29 -7.48 10.15
N PHE A 8 0.63 -7.79 9.24
CA PHE A 8 1.08 -6.87 8.21
C PHE A 8 -0.08 -6.41 7.34
N LEU A 9 -0.85 -7.34 6.78
CA LEU A 9 -2.00 -7.03 5.92
C LEU A 9 -3.06 -6.21 6.66
N ALA A 10 -3.36 -6.54 7.91
CA ALA A 10 -4.31 -5.78 8.72
C ALA A 10 -3.82 -4.34 8.96
N LEU A 11 -2.55 -4.16 9.35
CA LEU A 11 -1.96 -2.84 9.54
C LEU A 11 -1.92 -2.05 8.24
N TYR A 12 -1.55 -2.69 7.12
CA TYR A 12 -1.52 -2.04 5.81
C TYR A 12 -2.92 -1.65 5.33
N GLY A 13 -3.94 -2.47 5.61
CA GLY A 13 -5.33 -2.13 5.38
C GLY A 13 -5.76 -0.89 6.16
N VAL A 14 -5.38 -0.78 7.44
CA VAL A 14 -5.63 0.43 8.25
C VAL A 14 -4.92 1.65 7.67
N ILE A 15 -3.64 1.52 7.32
CA ILE A 15 -2.87 2.60 6.68
C ILE A 15 -3.57 3.05 5.39
N ALA A 16 -3.97 2.11 4.55
CA ALA A 16 -4.63 2.38 3.28
C ALA A 16 -5.97 3.12 3.47
N ALA A 17 -6.79 2.64 4.41
CA ALA A 17 -8.08 3.24 4.73
C ALA A 17 -7.91 4.67 5.24
N VAL A 18 -7.04 4.88 6.24
CA VAL A 18 -6.85 6.18 6.88
C VAL A 18 -6.23 7.19 5.93
N THR A 19 -5.15 6.82 5.24
CA THR A 19 -4.45 7.75 4.31
C THR A 19 -5.27 8.04 3.07
N GLY A 20 -6.00 7.05 2.54
CA GLY A 20 -6.95 7.25 1.45
C GLY A 20 -8.10 8.17 1.87
N TYR A 21 -8.67 7.99 3.06
CA TYR A 21 -9.67 8.91 3.61
C TYR A 21 -9.14 10.34 3.70
N ILE A 22 -7.97 10.55 4.31
CA ILE A 22 -7.34 11.88 4.42
C ILE A 22 -7.17 12.53 3.03
N GLY A 23 -6.69 11.78 2.04
CA GLY A 23 -6.51 12.28 0.68
C GLY A 23 -7.83 12.65 -0.01
N THR A 24 -8.88 11.85 0.18
CA THR A 24 -10.20 12.15 -0.41
C THR A 24 -10.89 13.36 0.22
N THR A 25 -10.68 13.60 1.52
CA THR A 25 -11.37 14.66 2.28
C THR A 25 -10.53 15.91 2.52
N ALA A 26 -9.28 15.96 2.05
CA ALA A 26 -8.42 17.13 2.21
C ALA A 26 -9.09 18.40 1.67
N LYS A 27 -8.89 19.54 2.35
CA LYS A 27 -9.43 20.83 1.88
C LYS A 27 -8.72 21.25 0.59
N TYR A 28 -9.48 21.55 -0.46
CA TYR A 28 -8.92 22.06 -1.72
C TYR A 28 -8.18 23.39 -1.47
N ASN A 29 -6.96 23.49 -2.00
CA ASN A 29 -6.14 24.70 -1.96
C ASN A 29 -5.75 25.14 -3.38
N PRO A 30 -6.43 26.14 -3.96
CA PRO A 30 -6.15 26.59 -5.33
C PRO A 30 -4.77 27.27 -5.47
N ALA A 31 -4.12 27.65 -4.37
CA ALA A 31 -2.75 28.19 -4.41
C ALA A 31 -1.68 27.08 -4.53
N ALA A 32 -2.03 25.82 -4.27
CA ALA A 32 -1.09 24.70 -4.28
C ALA A 32 -1.26 23.79 -5.51
N THR A 33 -2.46 23.72 -6.11
CA THR A 33 -2.74 22.83 -7.25
C THR A 33 -3.94 23.31 -8.05
N ASP A 34 -4.02 22.91 -9.32
CA ASP A 34 -5.19 23.13 -10.18
C ASP A 34 -6.31 22.10 -9.89
N PRO A 35 -7.57 22.37 -10.32
CA PRO A 35 -8.71 21.50 -10.06
C PRO A 35 -8.59 20.08 -10.66
N LEU A 36 -7.95 19.92 -11.82
CA LEU A 36 -7.84 18.62 -12.48
C LEU A 36 -6.87 17.74 -11.70
N THR A 37 -5.73 18.28 -11.28
CA THR A 37 -4.76 17.55 -10.46
C THR A 37 -5.33 17.19 -9.07
N ASP A 38 -6.05 18.10 -8.41
CA ASP A 38 -6.73 17.81 -7.13
C ASP A 38 -7.78 16.70 -7.29
N ASN A 39 -8.60 16.77 -8.35
CA ASN A 39 -9.63 15.76 -8.61
C ASN A 39 -9.02 14.37 -8.86
N ASN A 40 -7.97 14.28 -9.67
CA ASN A 40 -7.25 13.03 -9.91
C ASN A 40 -6.62 12.48 -8.63
N HIS A 41 -6.03 13.34 -7.79
CA HIS A 41 -5.47 12.93 -6.51
C HIS A 41 -6.54 12.31 -5.59
N ARG A 42 -7.71 12.92 -5.48
CA ARG A 42 -8.84 12.37 -4.69
C ARG A 42 -9.33 11.04 -5.25
N TYR A 43 -9.44 10.92 -6.56
CA TYR A 43 -9.84 9.66 -7.20
C TYR A 43 -8.87 8.52 -6.86
N VAL A 44 -7.56 8.77 -6.98
CA VAL A 44 -6.53 7.78 -6.61
C VAL A 44 -6.56 7.48 -5.12
N ALA A 45 -6.75 8.49 -4.26
CA ALA A 45 -6.89 8.30 -2.83
C ALA A 45 -8.11 7.43 -2.47
N ALA A 46 -9.23 7.57 -3.19
CA ALA A 46 -10.42 6.74 -3.02
C ALA A 46 -10.16 5.27 -3.45
N ILE A 47 -9.46 5.05 -4.56
CA ILE A 47 -9.03 3.71 -4.97
C ILE A 47 -8.11 3.09 -3.90
N TRP A 48 -7.18 3.87 -3.38
CA TRP A 48 -6.28 3.43 -2.32
C TRP A 48 -7.04 3.05 -1.05
N MET A 49 -8.00 3.88 -0.63
CA MET A 49 -8.92 3.58 0.46
C MET A 49 -9.71 2.29 0.20
N ALA A 50 -10.28 2.11 -0.99
CA ALA A 50 -11.02 0.90 -1.34
C ALA A 50 -10.12 -0.36 -1.34
N THR A 51 -8.85 -0.21 -1.71
CA THR A 51 -7.85 -1.30 -1.67
C THR A 51 -7.66 -1.85 -0.25
N SER A 52 -7.93 -1.06 0.80
CA SER A 52 -7.93 -1.56 2.20
C SER A 52 -8.82 -2.79 2.41
N LEU A 53 -9.96 -2.87 1.71
CA LEU A 53 -10.88 -3.99 1.79
C LEU A 53 -10.21 -5.29 1.34
N ALA A 54 -9.40 -5.23 0.28
CA ALA A 54 -8.65 -6.38 -0.20
C ALA A 54 -7.56 -6.81 0.80
N PHE A 55 -6.86 -5.86 1.44
CA PHE A 55 -5.91 -6.18 2.50
C PHE A 55 -6.57 -6.91 3.67
N PHE A 56 -7.71 -6.41 4.17
CA PHE A 56 -8.45 -7.06 5.24
C PHE A 56 -8.98 -8.43 4.83
N PHE A 57 -9.51 -8.55 3.61
CA PHE A 57 -10.00 -9.81 3.08
C PHE A 57 -8.89 -10.87 3.04
N VAL A 58 -7.70 -10.54 2.53
CA VAL A 58 -6.57 -11.49 2.47
C VAL A 58 -5.98 -11.75 3.86
N ALA A 59 -6.04 -10.80 4.79
CA ALA A 59 -5.63 -11.06 6.18
C ALA A 59 -6.49 -12.16 6.83
N LEU A 60 -7.79 -12.20 6.50
CA LEU A 60 -8.72 -13.24 6.96
C LEU A 60 -8.61 -14.53 6.13
N ASN A 61 -8.30 -14.42 4.84
CA ASN A 61 -8.21 -15.52 3.87
C ASN A 61 -6.81 -15.60 3.25
N PRO A 62 -5.77 -15.99 4.01
CA PRO A 62 -4.38 -15.94 3.55
C PRO A 62 -4.08 -16.93 2.41
N SER A 63 -4.93 -17.95 2.23
CA SER A 63 -4.87 -18.91 1.12
C SER A 63 -5.20 -18.28 -0.24
N GLU A 64 -5.79 -17.08 -0.27
CA GLU A 64 -6.12 -16.31 -1.49
C GLU A 64 -4.86 -15.76 -2.17
N THR A 65 -4.15 -16.68 -2.83
CA THR A 65 -2.78 -16.48 -3.31
C THR A 65 -2.69 -15.44 -4.42
N ALA A 66 -3.66 -15.43 -5.34
CA ALA A 66 -3.67 -14.49 -6.46
C ALA A 66 -3.80 -13.04 -5.97
N LEU A 67 -4.77 -12.78 -5.08
CA LEU A 67 -5.01 -11.45 -4.53
C LEU A 67 -3.86 -11.02 -3.61
N PHE A 68 -3.33 -11.92 -2.78
CA PHE A 68 -2.15 -11.63 -1.96
C PHE A 68 -0.96 -11.16 -2.83
N ARG A 69 -0.61 -11.92 -3.87
CA ARG A 69 0.50 -11.58 -4.77
C ARG A 69 0.26 -10.26 -5.48
N PHE A 70 -0.96 -10.05 -5.99
CA PHE A 70 -1.33 -8.80 -6.63
C PHE A 70 -1.12 -7.60 -5.69
N LEU A 71 -1.61 -7.67 -4.47
CA LEU A 71 -1.46 -6.60 -3.48
C LEU A 71 0.01 -6.32 -3.16
N MET A 72 0.81 -7.36 -2.91
CA MET A 72 2.22 -7.16 -2.58
C MET A 72 3.00 -6.55 -3.75
N ILE A 73 2.76 -7.02 -4.98
CA ILE A 73 3.41 -6.47 -6.18
C ILE A 73 2.96 -5.03 -6.42
N ALA A 74 1.66 -4.73 -6.29
CA ALA A 74 1.14 -3.38 -6.49
C ALA A 74 1.77 -2.38 -5.51
N VAL A 75 1.89 -2.74 -4.22
CA VAL A 75 2.55 -1.89 -3.22
C VAL A 75 4.04 -1.74 -3.51
N PHE A 76 4.72 -2.82 -3.90
CA PHE A 76 6.14 -2.77 -4.25
C PHE A 76 6.42 -1.86 -5.44
N ILE A 77 5.58 -1.93 -6.50
CA ILE A 77 5.64 -1.00 -7.63
C ILE A 77 5.43 0.44 -7.15
N GLY A 78 4.47 0.67 -6.24
CA GLY A 78 4.26 1.96 -5.60
C GLY A 78 5.52 2.52 -4.94
N GLY A 79 6.25 1.67 -4.18
CA GLY A 79 7.54 2.02 -3.56
C GLY A 79 8.62 2.39 -4.57
N ILE A 80 8.72 1.67 -5.69
CA ILE A 80 9.66 1.99 -6.78
C ILE A 80 9.34 3.37 -7.35
N VAL A 81 8.07 3.62 -7.69
CA VAL A 81 7.63 4.89 -8.27
C VAL A 81 7.86 6.03 -7.27
N ARG A 82 7.57 5.82 -5.99
CA ARG A 82 7.81 6.81 -4.93
C ARG A 82 9.29 7.15 -4.79
N ALA A 83 10.17 6.14 -4.85
CA ALA A 83 11.63 6.35 -4.82
C ALA A 83 12.11 7.12 -6.06
N ALA A 84 11.64 6.75 -7.24
CA ALA A 84 11.97 7.44 -8.49
C ALA A 84 11.47 8.90 -8.49
N ALA A 85 10.30 9.16 -7.90
CA ALA A 85 9.70 10.49 -7.83
C ALA A 85 10.48 11.48 -6.95
N LEU A 86 11.41 11.02 -6.10
CA LEU A 86 12.26 11.89 -5.29
C LEU A 86 13.16 12.82 -6.13
N ILE A 87 13.33 12.57 -7.43
CA ILE A 87 14.00 13.52 -8.32
C ILE A 87 13.24 14.85 -8.46
N ASN A 88 11.93 14.86 -8.18
CA ASN A 88 11.06 16.01 -8.39
C ASN A 88 10.83 16.85 -7.12
N TYR A 89 11.10 16.30 -5.93
CA TYR A 89 10.76 16.93 -4.66
C TYR A 89 11.83 16.67 -3.59
N PRO A 90 12.01 17.58 -2.60
CA PRO A 90 12.96 17.37 -1.51
C PRO A 90 12.71 16.06 -0.76
N VAL A 91 13.78 15.35 -0.45
CA VAL A 91 13.73 14.14 0.37
C VAL A 91 13.29 14.51 1.79
N THR A 92 12.22 13.88 2.27
CA THR A 92 11.77 14.02 3.66
C THR A 92 11.89 12.68 4.39
N PRO A 93 12.12 12.68 5.72
CA PRO A 93 12.14 11.44 6.50
C PRO A 93 10.87 10.60 6.33
N PHE A 94 9.72 11.26 6.16
CA PHE A 94 8.44 10.60 5.94
C PHE A 94 8.37 9.87 4.59
N LEU A 95 8.85 10.49 3.49
CA LEU A 95 8.91 9.81 2.20
C LEU A 95 9.87 8.62 2.21
N VAL A 96 11.02 8.75 2.86
CA VAL A 96 11.97 7.64 3.03
C VAL A 96 11.32 6.49 3.79
N PHE A 97 10.62 6.79 4.89
CA PHE A 97 9.88 5.79 5.65
C PHE A 97 8.84 5.04 4.79
N LEU A 98 8.05 5.76 3.99
CA LEU A 98 7.07 5.15 3.08
C LEU A 98 7.73 4.26 2.02
N ILE A 99 8.85 4.69 1.44
CA ILE A 99 9.59 3.87 0.47
C ILE A 99 10.06 2.57 1.13
N LEU A 100 10.63 2.65 2.33
CA LEU A 100 11.16 1.48 3.02
C LEU A 100 10.05 0.48 3.39
N ILE A 101 8.89 0.96 3.87
CA ILE A 101 7.76 0.07 4.22
C ILE A 101 7.09 -0.53 2.98
N GLU A 102 7.10 0.17 1.85
CA GLU A 102 6.56 -0.31 0.58
C GLU A 102 7.48 -1.34 -0.10
N LEU A 103 8.80 -1.25 0.06
CA LEU A 103 9.77 -2.11 -0.63
C LEU A 103 10.23 -3.32 0.20
N ILE A 104 10.55 -3.13 1.49
CA ILE A 104 11.20 -4.17 2.29
C ILE A 104 10.16 -5.17 2.85
N PRO A 105 9.18 -4.74 3.67
CA PRO A 105 8.15 -5.64 4.18
C PRO A 105 7.39 -6.40 3.10
N THR A 106 7.02 -5.77 1.99
CA THR A 106 6.25 -6.43 0.92
C THR A 106 7.04 -7.57 0.26
N ALA A 107 8.33 -7.36 -0.01
CA ALA A 107 9.23 -8.41 -0.50
C ALA A 107 9.37 -9.55 0.51
N LEU A 108 9.51 -9.22 1.80
CA LEU A 108 9.55 -10.22 2.87
C LEU A 108 8.22 -10.99 2.98
N MET A 109 7.07 -10.32 2.84
CA MET A 109 5.76 -10.96 2.88
C MET A 109 5.56 -11.91 1.70
N LEU A 110 6.00 -11.52 0.48
CA LEU A 110 6.01 -12.41 -0.68
C LEU A 110 6.85 -13.67 -0.43
N TRP A 111 8.04 -13.49 0.14
CA TRP A 111 8.89 -14.61 0.50
C TRP A 111 8.23 -15.50 1.55
N PHE A 112 7.69 -14.93 2.62
CA PHE A 112 7.00 -15.67 3.67
C PHE A 112 5.81 -16.47 3.15
N HIS A 113 5.00 -15.87 2.29
CA HIS A 113 3.85 -16.53 1.68
C HIS A 113 4.28 -17.70 0.80
N THR A 114 5.34 -17.50 0.00
CA THR A 114 5.91 -18.57 -0.85
C THR A 114 6.41 -19.76 -0.03
N GLN A 115 7.09 -19.51 1.10
CA GLN A 115 7.54 -20.59 1.99
C GLN A 115 6.36 -21.38 2.57
N LEU A 116 5.30 -20.70 3.01
CA LEU A 116 4.11 -21.37 3.56
C LEU A 116 3.33 -22.16 2.51
N LEU A 117 3.29 -21.69 1.26
CA LEU A 117 2.69 -22.43 0.15
C LEU A 117 3.45 -23.74 -0.10
N ASN A 118 4.78 -23.65 -0.17
CA ASN A 118 5.64 -24.80 -0.43
C ASN A 118 5.60 -25.83 0.72
N SER A 119 5.32 -25.40 1.95
CA SER A 119 5.15 -26.29 3.11
C SER A 119 3.71 -26.78 3.30
N GLY A 120 2.76 -26.40 2.43
CA GLY A 120 1.34 -26.77 2.56
C GLY A 120 0.67 -26.24 3.83
N SER A 121 1.14 -25.11 4.36
CA SER A 121 0.70 -24.54 5.65
C SER A 121 -0.14 -23.26 5.49
N LEU A 122 -0.72 -23.06 4.30
CA LEU A 122 -1.59 -21.95 3.94
C LEU A 122 -3.02 -22.40 3.69
#